data_AF-A0A0F0H501-F1
#
_entry.id   AF-A0A0F0H501-F1
#
_cell.length_a   1.000
_cell.length_b   1.000
_cell.length_c   1.000
_cell.angle_alpha   90.00
_cell.angle_beta   90.00
_cell.angle_gamma   90.00
#
_symmetry.space_group_name_H-M   'P 1'
#
loop_
_entity.id
_entity.type
_entity.pdbx_description
1 polymer ?
#
loop_
_entity_poly.entity_id
_entity_poly.type
_entity_poly.pdbx_seq_one_letter_code
_entity_poly.pdbx_strand_id
1 'polypeptide(L)'
;MEKITLTGAQETMLATLYGRAVDSERPVSVLHDDEAKRAVDRIDYDFAKTGMNLTSAVGVAIRARVLDDWTREFLQRNPTATVLHLACGLDTRAHRIERPDTVRWVDVDMPDVVALRHKLLPEPTGDYELVASSVTEDAWLDAIPADRPTVAVFEGLSMYLTRAEGHALISRITNRFATGELLFDVYGSWGIKLQKLVPAVRNAGATLHWGVDDPREVEALRPGLTTVDAWRSVDLPHLDALPRSGRIQMKVVSAIPKLRDVGKLLRLRW
;
A
#
# COMPACT_ATOMS: atom_id res chain seq x y z
N MET A 1 5.72 26.05 -3.37
CA MET A 1 6.14 24.66 -3.14
C MET A 1 6.14 24.41 -1.65
N GLU A 2 5.63 23.26 -1.20
CA GLU A 2 5.48 22.88 0.21
C GLU A 2 6.79 22.29 0.73
N LYS A 3 7.27 22.74 1.90
CA LYS A 3 8.46 22.15 2.54
C LYS A 3 8.07 20.96 3.38
N ILE A 4 8.82 19.87 3.27
CA ILE A 4 8.57 18.65 4.03
C ILE A 4 9.36 18.66 5.35
N THR A 5 8.66 18.39 6.45
CA THR A 5 9.24 18.22 7.80
C THR A 5 9.10 16.80 8.34
N LEU A 6 8.63 15.86 7.51
CA LEU A 6 8.44 14.46 7.87
C LEU A 6 9.77 13.74 8.07
N THR A 7 9.81 12.77 8.98
CA THR A 7 11.01 11.97 9.29
C THR A 7 10.65 10.49 9.44
N GLY A 8 11.66 9.60 9.43
CA GLY A 8 11.43 8.19 9.76
C GLY A 8 10.58 7.47 8.70
N ALA A 9 9.67 6.61 9.15
CA ALA A 9 8.78 5.85 8.25
C ALA A 9 7.95 6.78 7.33
N GLN A 10 7.54 7.96 7.81
CA GLN A 10 6.76 8.90 7.02
C GLN A 10 7.56 9.43 5.81
N GLU A 11 8.87 9.65 5.95
CA GLU A 11 9.70 10.10 4.82
C GLU A 11 9.76 9.05 3.68
N THR A 12 9.60 7.77 3.99
CA THR A 12 9.58 6.71 2.97
C THR A 12 8.42 6.85 1.97
N MET A 13 7.32 7.51 2.36
CA MET A 13 6.18 7.74 1.47
C MET A 13 6.53 8.68 0.31
N LEU A 14 7.54 9.56 0.48
CA LEU A 14 8.00 10.43 -0.61
C LEU A 14 8.62 9.61 -1.74
N ALA A 15 9.30 8.51 -1.40
CA ALA A 15 9.87 7.61 -2.40
C ALA A 15 8.75 6.92 -3.21
N THR A 16 7.72 6.39 -2.55
CA THR A 16 6.60 5.74 -3.26
C THR A 16 5.78 6.73 -4.08
N LEU A 17 5.52 7.94 -3.56
CA LEU A 17 4.90 9.02 -4.33
C LEU A 17 5.71 9.34 -5.59
N TYR A 18 7.02 9.56 -5.44
CA TYR A 18 7.90 9.86 -6.56
C TYR A 18 7.98 8.73 -7.58
N GLY A 19 8.02 7.47 -7.13
CA GLY A 19 7.99 6.31 -8.02
C GLY A 19 6.74 6.28 -8.91
N ARG A 20 5.58 6.70 -8.38
CA ARG A 20 4.33 6.79 -9.15
C ARG A 20 4.30 7.97 -10.10
N ALA A 21 4.85 9.12 -9.69
CA ALA A 21 5.03 10.26 -10.58
C ALA A 21 5.94 9.91 -11.78
N VAL A 22 7.07 9.25 -11.51
CA VAL A 22 7.97 8.76 -12.57
C VAL A 22 7.26 7.76 -13.48
N ASP A 23 6.40 6.89 -12.95
CA ASP A 23 5.61 5.97 -13.78
C ASP A 23 4.53 6.69 -14.62
N SER A 24 3.86 7.71 -14.08
CA SER A 24 2.85 8.52 -14.78
C SER A 24 3.44 9.21 -16.03
N GLU A 25 4.69 9.66 -15.95
CA GLU A 25 5.36 10.33 -17.08
C GLU A 25 5.83 9.39 -18.20
N ARG A 26 5.74 8.06 -17.99
CA ARG A 26 6.20 7.10 -18.99
C ARG A 26 5.22 7.02 -20.15
N PRO A 27 5.71 6.80 -21.39
CA PRO A 27 4.84 6.51 -22.54
C PRO A 27 3.92 5.31 -22.34
N VAL A 28 4.35 4.34 -21.52
CA VAL A 28 3.59 3.15 -21.14
C VAL A 28 3.54 3.10 -19.61
N SER A 29 2.75 4.00 -19.03
CA SER A 29 2.48 4.07 -17.59
C SER A 29 1.66 2.87 -17.12
N VAL A 30 1.93 2.39 -15.91
CA VAL A 30 1.20 1.27 -15.30
C VAL A 30 -0.02 1.76 -14.54
N LEU A 31 0.11 2.88 -13.83
CA LEU A 31 -0.95 3.48 -13.02
C LEU A 31 -1.67 4.66 -13.67
N HIS A 32 -1.00 5.40 -14.55
CA HIS A 32 -1.49 6.71 -15.04
C HIS A 32 -1.84 7.67 -13.90
N ASP A 33 -0.98 7.74 -12.88
CA ASP A 33 -1.21 8.50 -11.65
C ASP A 33 -0.83 9.99 -11.78
N ASP A 34 -1.67 10.76 -12.49
CA ASP A 34 -1.43 12.18 -12.75
C ASP A 34 -1.48 13.03 -11.47
N GLU A 35 -2.25 12.60 -10.47
CA GLU A 35 -2.30 13.28 -9.16
C GLU A 35 -0.99 13.10 -8.38
N ALA A 36 -0.35 11.93 -8.45
CA ALA A 36 0.98 11.74 -7.86
C ALA A 36 2.01 12.68 -8.50
N LYS A 37 1.98 12.85 -9.83
CA LYS A 37 2.84 13.80 -10.54
C LYS A 37 2.58 15.24 -10.06
N ARG A 38 1.32 15.67 -10.03
CA ARG A 38 0.95 17.01 -9.55
C ARG A 38 1.39 17.25 -8.11
N ALA A 39 1.28 16.26 -7.23
CA ALA A 39 1.74 16.36 -5.86
C ALA A 39 3.26 16.52 -5.78
N VAL A 40 4.04 15.74 -6.53
CA VAL A 40 5.50 15.88 -6.61
C VAL A 40 5.91 17.28 -7.06
N ASP A 41 5.29 17.82 -8.10
CA ASP A 41 5.59 19.17 -8.63
C ASP A 41 5.33 20.29 -7.61
N ARG A 42 4.51 20.01 -6.57
CA ARG A 42 4.18 20.96 -5.51
C ARG A 42 5.11 20.87 -4.29
N ILE A 43 5.96 19.86 -4.19
CA ILE A 43 6.83 19.63 -3.03
C ILE A 43 8.22 20.22 -3.27
N ASP A 44 8.73 20.99 -2.31
CA ASP A 44 10.12 21.46 -2.23
C ASP A 44 11.00 20.40 -1.55
N TYR A 45 11.35 19.36 -2.32
CA TYR A 45 12.17 18.23 -1.86
C TYR A 45 13.10 17.72 -2.97
N ASP A 46 14.33 17.35 -2.59
CA ASP A 46 15.27 16.71 -3.49
C ASP A 46 14.97 15.20 -3.62
N PHE A 47 14.11 14.87 -4.59
CA PHE A 47 13.69 13.49 -4.85
C PHE A 47 14.83 12.56 -5.28
N ALA A 48 16.00 13.07 -5.69
CA ALA A 48 17.17 12.22 -5.96
C ALA A 48 17.64 11.46 -4.71
N LYS A 49 17.41 12.01 -3.50
CA LYS A 49 17.74 11.38 -2.21
C LYS A 49 16.98 10.09 -1.94
N THR A 50 15.83 9.89 -2.59
CA THR A 50 15.05 8.65 -2.49
C THR A 50 15.80 7.44 -3.07
N GLY A 51 16.77 7.68 -3.96
CA GLY A 51 17.47 6.62 -4.69
C GLY A 51 16.58 5.87 -5.70
N MET A 52 15.41 6.42 -6.02
CA MET A 52 14.46 5.84 -6.96
C MET A 52 15.06 5.80 -8.36
N ASN A 53 15.14 4.61 -8.95
CA ASN A 53 15.44 4.41 -10.37
C ASN A 53 14.19 3.93 -11.11
N LEU A 54 14.27 3.84 -12.44
CA LEU A 54 13.13 3.44 -13.27
C LEU A 54 12.58 2.05 -12.90
N THR A 55 13.45 1.07 -12.59
CA THR A 55 13.00 -0.27 -12.20
C THR A 55 12.21 -0.23 -10.90
N SER A 56 12.69 0.49 -9.88
CA SER A 56 12.00 0.60 -8.60
C SER A 56 10.72 1.44 -8.70
N ALA A 57 10.72 2.50 -9.51
CA ALA A 57 9.53 3.34 -9.76
C ALA A 57 8.40 2.52 -10.39
N VAL A 58 8.72 1.79 -11.46
CA VAL A 58 7.75 0.90 -12.12
C VAL A 58 7.34 -0.25 -11.21
N GLY A 59 8.25 -0.77 -10.36
CA GLY A 59 7.92 -1.77 -9.35
C GLY A 59 6.89 -1.27 -8.31
N VAL A 60 7.04 -0.03 -7.84
CA VAL A 60 6.04 0.64 -6.97
C VAL A 60 4.70 0.74 -7.69
N ALA A 61 4.70 1.16 -8.95
CA ALA A 61 3.48 1.29 -9.75
C ALA A 61 2.79 -0.06 -10.00
N ILE A 62 3.54 -1.12 -10.30
CA ILE A 62 3.01 -2.49 -10.47
C ILE A 62 2.39 -2.99 -9.16
N ARG A 63 3.10 -2.88 -8.03
CA ARG A 63 2.54 -3.26 -6.72
C ARG A 63 1.23 -2.54 -6.45
N ALA A 64 1.21 -1.24 -6.69
CA ALA A 64 0.02 -0.45 -6.47
C ALA A 64 -1.13 -0.84 -7.41
N ARG A 65 -0.82 -1.15 -8.68
CA ARG A 65 -1.78 -1.60 -9.69
C ARG A 65 -2.47 -2.89 -9.31
N VAL A 66 -1.73 -3.87 -8.77
CA VAL A 66 -2.34 -5.14 -8.31
C VAL A 66 -3.35 -4.90 -7.18
N LEU A 67 -3.00 -4.06 -6.21
CA LEU A 67 -3.91 -3.70 -5.13
C LEU A 67 -5.14 -2.91 -5.65
N ASP A 68 -4.95 -2.04 -6.65
CA ASP A 68 -6.05 -1.33 -7.30
C ASP A 68 -6.98 -2.30 -8.03
N ASP A 69 -6.43 -3.27 -8.76
CA ASP A 69 -7.21 -4.26 -9.51
C ASP A 69 -8.02 -5.16 -8.56
N TRP A 70 -7.42 -5.64 -7.46
CA TRP A 70 -8.17 -6.35 -6.42
C TRP A 70 -9.25 -5.50 -5.76
N THR A 71 -8.98 -4.21 -5.54
CA THR A 71 -9.98 -3.27 -5.02
C THR A 71 -11.13 -3.11 -5.99
N ARG A 72 -10.86 -2.92 -7.29
CA ARG A 72 -11.88 -2.84 -8.35
C ARG A 72 -12.71 -4.12 -8.43
N GLU A 73 -12.08 -5.29 -8.40
CA GLU A 73 -12.78 -6.57 -8.38
C GLU A 73 -13.69 -6.74 -7.15
N PHE A 74 -13.27 -6.21 -5.99
CA PHE A 74 -14.12 -6.20 -4.80
C PHE A 74 -15.33 -5.30 -4.98
N LEU A 75 -15.14 -4.07 -5.49
CA LEU A 75 -16.21 -3.11 -5.73
C LEU A 75 -17.19 -3.55 -6.82
N GLN A 76 -16.71 -4.26 -7.84
CA GLN A 76 -17.57 -4.85 -8.87
C GLN A 76 -18.52 -5.92 -8.30
N ARG A 77 -18.05 -6.70 -7.31
CA ARG A 77 -18.88 -7.70 -6.62
C ARG A 77 -19.76 -7.09 -5.53
N ASN A 78 -19.37 -5.94 -4.99
CA ASN A 78 -20.03 -5.25 -3.88
C ASN A 78 -20.26 -3.77 -4.25
N PRO A 79 -21.29 -3.44 -5.05
CA PRO A 79 -21.53 -2.06 -5.49
C PRO A 79 -21.87 -1.11 -4.32
N THR A 80 -22.30 -1.65 -3.18
CA THR A 80 -22.39 -0.93 -1.90
C THR A 80 -21.36 -1.53 -0.95
N ALA A 81 -20.33 -0.76 -0.62
CA ALA A 81 -19.16 -1.24 0.12
C ALA A 81 -18.50 -0.13 0.95
N THR A 82 -17.61 -0.54 1.84
CA THR A 82 -16.63 0.35 2.50
C THR A 82 -15.22 -0.03 2.03
N VAL A 83 -14.43 0.95 1.61
CA VAL A 83 -12.99 0.83 1.38
C VAL A 83 -12.27 1.48 2.55
N LEU A 84 -11.44 0.71 3.25
CA LEU A 84 -10.51 1.22 4.25
C LEU A 84 -9.11 1.25 3.67
N HIS A 85 -8.54 2.43 3.52
CA HIS A 85 -7.18 2.59 2.99
C HIS A 85 -6.27 3.06 4.11
N LEU A 86 -5.53 2.11 4.68
CA LEU A 86 -4.81 2.28 5.95
C LEU A 86 -3.36 2.65 5.70
N ALA A 87 -2.86 3.62 6.47
CA ALA A 87 -1.60 4.29 6.21
C ALA A 87 -1.51 4.77 4.76
N CYS A 88 -2.55 5.50 4.33
CA CYS A 88 -2.74 5.93 2.95
C CYS A 88 -1.63 6.82 2.38
N GLY A 89 -0.76 7.40 3.21
CA GLY A 89 0.39 8.19 2.81
C GLY A 89 0.02 9.35 1.89
N LEU A 90 0.72 9.46 0.76
CA LEU A 90 0.38 10.38 -0.34
C LEU A 90 -0.20 9.62 -1.55
N ASP A 91 -0.78 8.44 -1.31
CA ASP A 91 -1.42 7.64 -2.34
C ASP A 91 -2.75 8.27 -2.78
N THR A 92 -2.98 8.26 -4.09
CA THR A 92 -4.11 8.84 -4.83
C THR A 92 -5.12 7.79 -5.30
N ARG A 93 -5.21 6.62 -4.65
CA ARG A 93 -6.17 5.54 -5.00
C ARG A 93 -7.60 6.06 -5.12
N ALA A 94 -8.00 6.91 -4.17
CA ALA A 94 -9.31 7.54 -4.16
C ALA A 94 -9.55 8.48 -5.36
N HIS A 95 -8.51 8.90 -6.08
CA HIS A 95 -8.61 9.71 -7.29
C HIS A 95 -8.66 8.89 -8.57
N ARG A 96 -7.99 7.73 -8.61
CA ARG A 96 -7.85 6.89 -9.82
C ARG A 96 -8.68 5.61 -9.85
N ILE A 97 -9.33 5.26 -8.74
CA ILE A 97 -10.30 4.16 -8.69
C ILE A 97 -11.70 4.77 -8.74
N GLU A 98 -12.38 4.53 -9.85
CA GLU A 98 -13.80 4.86 -10.01
C GLU A 98 -14.63 4.09 -9.00
N ARG A 99 -15.56 4.79 -8.35
CA ARG A 99 -16.48 4.21 -7.36
C ARG A 99 -17.88 4.82 -7.50
N PRO A 100 -18.96 4.04 -7.31
CA PRO A 100 -20.31 4.58 -7.22
C PRO A 100 -20.50 5.32 -5.89
N ASP A 101 -21.51 6.20 -5.82
CA ASP A 101 -21.83 7.00 -4.62
C ASP A 101 -22.20 6.16 -3.39
N THR A 102 -22.53 4.89 -3.60
CA THR A 102 -22.81 3.89 -2.56
C THR A 102 -21.56 3.30 -1.90
N VAL A 103 -20.36 3.67 -2.36
CA VAL A 103 -19.09 3.25 -1.78
C VAL A 103 -18.57 4.33 -0.83
N ARG A 104 -18.40 3.95 0.44
CA ARG A 104 -17.70 4.75 1.45
C ARG A 104 -16.20 4.53 1.30
N TRP A 105 -15.42 5.58 1.17
CA TRP A 105 -13.97 5.51 1.12
C TRP A 105 -13.37 6.21 2.33
N VAL A 106 -12.67 5.46 3.19
CA VAL A 106 -12.02 6.00 4.39
C VAL A 106 -10.51 5.83 4.25
N ASP A 107 -9.82 6.95 4.05
CA ASP A 107 -8.37 7.02 4.17
C ASP A 107 -8.00 7.24 5.65
N VAL A 108 -7.02 6.49 6.18
CA VAL A 108 -6.55 6.64 7.57
C VAL A 108 -5.04 6.82 7.55
N ASP A 109 -4.54 7.88 8.21
CA ASP A 109 -3.11 8.07 8.44
C ASP A 109 -2.83 8.98 9.64
N MET A 110 -1.56 9.07 10.03
CA MET A 110 -1.08 9.93 11.11
C MET A 110 -1.44 11.41 10.84
N PRO A 111 -1.69 12.21 11.90
CA PRO A 111 -2.11 13.60 11.76
C PRO A 111 -1.24 14.47 10.85
N ASP A 112 0.09 14.33 10.93
CA ASP A 112 1.02 15.10 10.08
C ASP A 112 0.90 14.74 8.60
N VAL A 113 0.56 13.48 8.29
CA VAL A 113 0.35 13.00 6.92
C VAL A 113 -0.97 13.50 6.38
N VAL A 114 -2.03 13.46 7.19
CA VAL A 114 -3.34 14.05 6.86
C VAL A 114 -3.21 15.55 6.59
N ALA A 115 -2.49 16.28 7.45
CA ALA A 115 -2.22 17.70 7.27
C ALA A 115 -1.47 17.98 5.95
N LEU A 116 -0.51 17.12 5.58
CA LEU A 116 0.21 17.23 4.31
C LEU A 116 -0.70 16.90 3.11
N ARG A 117 -1.53 15.85 3.19
CA ARG A 117 -2.49 15.49 2.13
C ARG A 117 -3.41 16.64 1.79
N HIS A 118 -4.01 17.31 2.78
CA HIS A 118 -4.88 18.48 2.56
C HIS A 118 -4.19 19.62 1.81
N LYS A 119 -2.87 19.76 1.98
CA LYS A 119 -2.10 20.77 1.25
C LYS A 119 -1.79 20.34 -0.18
N LEU A 120 -1.55 19.06 -0.43
CA LEU A 120 -0.97 18.56 -1.69
C LEU A 120 -1.99 17.98 -2.66
N LEU A 121 -3.06 17.36 -2.17
CA LEU A 121 -4.03 16.61 -2.96
C LEU A 121 -5.40 17.27 -2.89
N PRO A 122 -6.16 17.30 -4.00
CA PRO A 122 -7.57 17.67 -3.94
C PRO A 122 -8.33 16.61 -3.14
N GLU A 123 -9.40 17.02 -2.46
CA GLU A 123 -10.28 16.07 -1.78
C GLU A 123 -11.06 15.24 -2.81
N PRO A 124 -11.04 13.90 -2.73
CA PRO A 124 -11.87 13.04 -3.57
C PRO A 124 -13.37 13.33 -3.41
N THR A 125 -14.14 13.15 -4.47
CA THR A 125 -15.60 13.35 -4.45
C THR A 125 -16.36 12.16 -3.85
N GLY A 126 -17.63 12.33 -3.51
CA GLY A 126 -18.52 11.28 -3.03
C GLY A 126 -18.44 11.06 -1.50
N ASP A 127 -18.83 9.87 -1.03
CA ASP A 127 -18.71 9.44 0.37
C ASP A 127 -17.23 9.13 0.69
N TYR A 128 -16.45 10.19 0.95
CA TYR A 128 -15.03 10.13 1.26
C TYR A 128 -14.75 10.76 2.64
N GLU A 129 -13.89 10.11 3.42
CA GLU A 129 -13.41 10.59 4.71
C GLU A 129 -11.90 10.39 4.83
N LEU A 130 -11.21 11.41 5.34
CA LEU A 130 -9.78 11.34 5.69
C LEU A 130 -9.62 11.46 7.21
N VAL A 131 -9.25 10.35 7.86
CA VAL A 131 -9.16 10.25 9.31
C VAL A 131 -7.71 10.38 9.79
N ALA A 132 -7.48 11.36 10.66
CA ALA A 132 -6.19 11.57 11.34
C ALA A 132 -6.05 10.66 12.56
N SER A 133 -5.53 9.45 12.35
CA SER A 133 -5.28 8.45 13.41
C SER A 133 -4.14 7.50 13.04
N SER A 134 -3.45 6.98 14.05
CA SER A 134 -2.67 5.76 13.85
C SER A 134 -3.62 4.59 13.62
N VAL A 135 -3.25 3.71 12.68
CA VAL A 135 -3.97 2.46 12.42
C VAL A 135 -4.00 1.53 13.63
N THR A 136 -3.07 1.69 14.58
CA THR A 136 -2.98 0.89 15.81
C THR A 136 -3.98 1.31 16.88
N GLU A 137 -4.56 2.51 16.77
CA GLU A 137 -5.61 3.00 17.70
C GLU A 137 -6.97 2.38 17.35
N ASP A 138 -7.87 2.26 18.32
CA ASP A 138 -9.20 1.65 18.15
C ASP A 138 -10.25 2.64 17.62
N ALA A 139 -10.19 3.89 18.08
CA ALA A 139 -11.27 4.87 17.91
C ALA A 139 -11.65 5.16 16.45
N TRP A 140 -10.67 5.16 15.53
CA TRP A 140 -10.94 5.40 14.12
C TRP A 140 -11.81 4.30 13.49
N LEU A 141 -11.60 3.05 13.89
CA LEU A 141 -12.31 1.90 13.32
C LEU A 141 -13.72 1.79 13.91
N ASP A 142 -13.87 2.10 15.19
CA ASP A 142 -15.15 2.08 15.90
C ASP A 142 -16.13 3.11 15.34
N ALA A 143 -15.61 4.26 14.88
CA ALA A 143 -16.41 5.32 14.26
C ALA A 143 -17.00 4.92 12.89
N ILE A 144 -16.43 3.92 12.22
CA ILE A 144 -16.87 3.51 10.87
C ILE A 144 -18.09 2.58 11.00
N PRO A 145 -19.21 2.88 10.31
CA PRO A 145 -20.36 1.97 10.30
C PRO A 145 -20.01 0.63 9.65
N ALA A 146 -20.33 -0.47 10.33
CA ALA A 146 -20.18 -1.83 9.78
C ALA A 146 -21.47 -2.33 9.11
N ASP A 147 -21.99 -1.50 8.23
CA ASP A 147 -23.25 -1.71 7.50
C ASP A 147 -23.05 -2.25 6.08
N ARG A 148 -21.79 -2.41 5.63
CA ARG A 148 -21.43 -2.79 4.25
C ARG A 148 -20.29 -3.81 4.22
N PRO A 149 -20.21 -4.67 3.18
CA PRO A 149 -19.00 -5.44 2.89
C PRO A 149 -17.79 -4.51 2.81
N THR A 150 -16.67 -4.93 3.39
CA THR A 150 -15.51 -4.04 3.56
C THR A 150 -14.25 -4.60 2.94
N VAL A 151 -13.51 -3.77 2.20
CA VAL A 151 -12.16 -4.10 1.75
C VAL A 151 -11.15 -3.20 2.45
N ALA A 152 -10.18 -3.79 3.13
CA ALA A 152 -9.09 -3.06 3.75
C ALA A 152 -7.82 -3.20 2.92
N VAL A 153 -7.29 -2.08 2.45
CA VAL A 153 -6.09 -1.97 1.64
C VAL A 153 -4.98 -1.31 2.46
N PHE A 154 -3.83 -1.94 2.57
CA PHE A 154 -2.68 -1.34 3.24
C PHE A 154 -1.37 -1.71 2.55
N GLU A 155 -0.81 -0.74 1.83
CA GLU A 155 0.43 -0.86 1.07
C GLU A 155 1.59 -0.20 1.81
N GLY A 156 2.70 -0.92 1.98
CA GLY A 156 3.88 -0.39 2.66
C GLY A 156 3.65 -0.14 4.14
N LEU A 157 2.71 -0.84 4.78
CA LEU A 157 2.39 -0.72 6.20
C LEU A 157 2.85 -1.93 7.02
N SER A 158 2.47 -3.14 6.59
CA SER A 158 2.54 -4.34 7.44
C SER A 158 3.93 -4.59 8.04
N MET A 159 4.97 -4.37 7.25
CA MET A 159 6.37 -4.58 7.65
C MET A 159 6.85 -3.59 8.71
N TYR A 160 6.19 -2.44 8.89
CA TYR A 160 6.51 -1.46 9.92
C TYR A 160 5.79 -1.72 11.25
N LEU A 161 4.74 -2.54 11.24
CA LEU A 161 4.05 -2.96 12.46
C LEU A 161 4.87 -4.06 13.14
N THR A 162 4.82 -4.11 14.47
CA THR A 162 5.18 -5.32 15.19
C THR A 162 4.19 -6.44 14.86
N ARG A 163 4.59 -7.69 15.06
CA ARG A 163 3.70 -8.84 14.86
C ARG A 163 2.39 -8.71 15.64
N ALA A 164 2.48 -8.24 16.89
CA ALA A 164 1.32 -8.04 17.75
C ALA A 164 0.36 -6.96 17.21
N GLU A 165 0.89 -5.82 16.78
CA GLU A 165 0.08 -4.73 16.19
C GLU A 165 -0.57 -5.17 14.88
N GLY A 166 0.18 -5.86 14.01
CA GLY A 166 -0.34 -6.38 12.74
C GLY A 166 -1.45 -7.42 12.93
N HIS A 167 -1.24 -8.36 13.86
CA HIS A 167 -2.27 -9.34 14.24
C HIS A 167 -3.50 -8.66 14.84
N ALA A 168 -3.32 -7.69 15.73
CA ALA A 168 -4.41 -6.95 16.34
C ALA A 168 -5.19 -6.12 15.31
N LEU A 169 -4.52 -5.46 14.36
CA LEU A 169 -5.17 -4.72 13.28
C LEU A 169 -6.05 -5.63 12.42
N ILE A 170 -5.52 -6.76 11.96
CA ILE A 170 -6.25 -7.72 11.13
C ILE A 170 -7.45 -8.30 11.90
N SER A 171 -7.25 -8.71 13.15
CA SER A 171 -8.32 -9.24 13.99
C SER A 171 -9.43 -8.22 14.24
N ARG A 172 -9.08 -6.95 14.54
CA ARG A 172 -10.09 -5.90 14.76
C ARG A 172 -10.93 -5.66 13.51
N ILE A 173 -10.32 -5.53 12.33
CA ILE A 173 -11.05 -5.33 11.07
C ILE A 173 -11.96 -6.52 10.77
N THR A 174 -11.42 -7.74 10.81
CA THR A 174 -12.15 -8.96 10.42
C THR A 174 -13.23 -9.39 11.43
N ASN A 175 -13.16 -8.91 12.67
CA ASN A 175 -14.22 -9.09 13.67
C ASN A 175 -15.27 -7.97 13.64
N ARG A 176 -14.92 -6.77 13.16
CA ARG A 176 -15.81 -5.61 13.10
C ARG A 176 -16.83 -5.70 11.96
N PHE A 177 -16.39 -6.14 10.77
CA PHE A 177 -17.21 -6.21 9.57
C PHE A 177 -17.62 -7.66 9.26
N ALA A 178 -18.87 -7.85 8.87
CA ALA A 178 -19.44 -9.18 8.66
C ALA A 178 -18.73 -9.99 7.55
N THR A 179 -18.40 -9.34 6.44
CA THR A 179 -17.71 -9.93 5.29
C THR A 179 -16.74 -8.93 4.67
N GLY A 180 -15.69 -9.42 4.03
CA GLY A 180 -14.74 -8.52 3.39
C GLY A 180 -13.46 -9.15 2.83
N GLU A 181 -12.55 -8.29 2.38
CA GLU A 181 -11.23 -8.68 1.88
C GLU A 181 -10.10 -7.82 2.47
N LEU A 182 -8.95 -8.43 2.75
CA LEU A 182 -7.70 -7.75 3.14
C LEU A 182 -6.75 -7.78 1.95
N LEU A 183 -6.25 -6.62 1.52
CA LEU A 183 -5.34 -6.44 0.39
C LEU A 183 -4.08 -5.73 0.87
N PHE A 184 -2.96 -6.43 0.94
CA PHE A 184 -1.75 -5.82 1.49
C PHE A 184 -0.48 -6.51 1.00
N ASP A 185 0.63 -5.78 1.06
CA ASP A 185 1.95 -6.36 0.86
C ASP A 185 2.60 -6.74 2.19
N VAL A 186 3.45 -7.75 2.15
CA VAL A 186 4.23 -8.25 3.29
C VAL A 186 5.66 -8.52 2.87
N TYR A 187 6.58 -8.44 3.82
CA TYR A 187 7.93 -8.95 3.64
C TYR A 187 8.04 -10.35 4.23
N GLY A 188 8.85 -11.22 3.63
CA GLY A 188 9.30 -12.44 4.29
C GLY A 188 10.37 -12.16 5.34
N SER A 189 10.69 -13.14 6.19
CA SER A 189 11.71 -13.01 7.24
C SER A 189 13.08 -12.63 6.69
N TRP A 190 13.42 -13.06 5.46
CA TRP A 190 14.64 -12.64 4.77
C TRP A 190 14.61 -11.17 4.36
N GLY A 191 13.45 -10.65 3.94
CA GLY A 191 13.28 -9.22 3.66
C GLY A 191 13.52 -8.38 4.91
N ILE A 192 13.00 -8.80 6.05
CA ILE A 192 13.24 -8.13 7.35
C ILE A 192 14.72 -8.19 7.73
N LYS A 193 15.41 -9.33 7.55
CA LYS A 193 16.85 -9.44 7.83
C LYS A 193 17.71 -8.56 6.91
N LEU A 194 17.30 -8.39 5.66
CA LEU A 194 18.03 -7.63 4.64
C LEU A 194 17.56 -6.17 4.52
N GLN A 195 16.67 -5.70 5.41
CA GLN A 195 16.00 -4.40 5.29
C GLN A 195 16.96 -3.20 5.12
N LYS A 196 18.18 -3.26 5.69
CA LYS A 196 19.18 -2.18 5.57
C LYS A 196 19.82 -2.09 4.16
N LEU A 197 19.56 -3.07 3.28
CA LEU A 197 19.92 -3.01 1.87
C LEU A 197 18.91 -2.24 1.02
N VAL A 198 17.71 -1.95 1.53
CA VAL A 198 16.68 -1.20 0.80
C VAL A 198 16.96 0.30 0.98
N PRO A 199 17.31 1.06 -0.08
CA PRO A 199 17.71 2.46 0.05
C PRO A 199 16.65 3.34 0.72
N ALA A 200 15.38 3.17 0.36
CA ALA A 200 14.27 3.93 0.96
C ALA A 200 14.19 3.74 2.48
N VAL A 201 14.30 2.50 2.97
CA VAL A 201 14.27 2.17 4.41
C VAL A 201 15.51 2.72 5.11
N ARG A 202 16.69 2.52 4.52
CA ARG A 202 17.97 2.96 5.11
C ARG A 202 18.06 4.48 5.18
N ASN A 203 17.74 5.18 4.09
CA ASN A 203 17.89 6.62 3.98
C ASN A 203 16.91 7.36 4.89
N ALA A 204 15.70 6.82 5.08
CA ALA A 204 14.70 7.36 5.99
C ALA A 204 14.93 6.98 7.46
N GLY A 205 15.96 6.18 7.79
CA GLY A 205 16.22 5.71 9.16
C GLY A 205 15.16 4.76 9.72
N ALA A 206 14.31 4.19 8.87
CA ALA A 206 13.20 3.34 9.30
C ALA A 206 13.65 1.91 9.68
N THR A 207 12.78 1.21 10.41
CA THR A 207 12.99 -0.19 10.83
C THR A 207 11.74 -1.01 10.55
N LEU A 208 11.95 -2.18 9.96
CA LEU A 208 10.92 -3.18 9.67
C LEU A 208 10.93 -4.26 10.76
N HIS A 209 9.75 -4.68 11.20
CA HIS A 209 9.57 -5.53 12.38
C HIS A 209 8.89 -6.87 12.05
N TRP A 210 7.81 -6.86 11.27
CA TRP A 210 7.00 -8.06 11.02
C TRP A 210 7.19 -8.60 9.60
N GLY A 211 7.54 -9.88 9.50
CA GLY A 211 7.56 -10.61 8.25
C GLY A 211 6.58 -11.79 8.26
N VAL A 212 6.02 -12.12 7.10
CA VAL A 212 5.08 -13.22 6.88
C VAL A 212 5.66 -14.14 5.81
N ASP A 213 6.16 -15.30 6.24
CA ASP A 213 6.71 -16.31 5.32
C ASP A 213 5.60 -17.20 4.74
N ASP A 214 4.54 -17.45 5.50
CA ASP A 214 3.42 -18.31 5.11
C ASP A 214 2.09 -17.60 5.39
N PRO A 215 1.22 -17.38 4.36
CA PRO A 215 -0.08 -16.74 4.55
C PRO A 215 -0.97 -17.44 5.59
N ARG A 216 -0.76 -18.74 5.84
CA ARG A 216 -1.48 -19.50 6.87
C ARG A 216 -1.30 -18.94 8.28
N GLU A 217 -0.21 -18.20 8.54
CA GLU A 217 -0.04 -17.47 9.80
C GLU A 217 -1.15 -16.42 9.99
N VAL A 218 -1.52 -15.73 8.91
CA VAL A 218 -2.57 -14.71 8.92
C VAL A 218 -3.94 -15.37 8.96
N GLU A 219 -4.17 -16.44 8.21
CA GLU A 219 -5.42 -17.22 8.25
C GLU A 219 -5.76 -17.71 9.67
N ALA A 220 -4.73 -18.07 10.46
CA ALA A 220 -4.90 -18.53 11.83
C ALA A 220 -5.46 -17.46 12.80
N LEU A 221 -5.50 -16.18 12.40
CA LEU A 221 -6.01 -15.10 13.25
C LEU A 221 -7.53 -15.15 13.45
N ARG A 222 -8.28 -15.70 12.49
CA ARG A 222 -9.74 -15.80 12.57
C ARG A 222 -10.26 -16.99 11.77
N PRO A 223 -11.13 -17.84 12.36
CA PRO A 223 -11.86 -18.83 11.59
C PRO A 223 -12.59 -18.22 10.39
N GLY A 224 -12.43 -18.82 9.21
CA GLY A 224 -13.02 -18.33 7.97
C GLY A 224 -12.20 -17.30 7.20
N LEU A 225 -11.11 -16.76 7.78
CA LEU A 225 -10.15 -15.95 7.03
C LEU A 225 -9.29 -16.87 6.15
N THR A 226 -9.34 -16.68 4.84
CA THR A 226 -8.68 -17.56 3.87
C THR A 226 -7.93 -16.77 2.81
N THR A 227 -6.77 -17.27 2.38
CA THR A 227 -6.00 -16.67 1.29
C THR A 227 -6.65 -16.97 -0.05
N VAL A 228 -6.99 -15.92 -0.79
CA VAL A 228 -7.51 -15.99 -2.16
C VAL A 228 -6.35 -15.93 -3.15
N ASP A 229 -5.46 -14.96 -2.96
CA ASP A 229 -4.28 -14.76 -3.79
C ASP A 229 -3.04 -14.49 -2.93
N ALA A 230 -1.90 -15.05 -3.33
CA ALA A 230 -0.60 -14.79 -2.72
C ALA A 230 0.47 -14.72 -3.80
N TRP A 231 0.79 -13.49 -4.23
CA TRP A 231 1.74 -13.25 -5.30
C TRP A 231 3.08 -12.83 -4.72
N ARG A 232 4.17 -13.47 -5.16
CA ARG A 232 5.51 -12.93 -4.90
C ARG A 232 5.73 -11.68 -5.73
N SER A 233 6.53 -10.74 -5.24
CA SER A 233 6.88 -9.53 -6.00
C SER A 233 7.54 -9.84 -7.35
N VAL A 234 8.23 -10.98 -7.47
CA VAL A 234 8.87 -11.44 -8.71
C VAL A 234 7.91 -12.16 -9.68
N ASP A 235 6.70 -12.47 -9.24
CA ASP A 235 5.68 -13.19 -10.00
C ASP A 235 4.46 -12.30 -10.31
N LEU A 236 4.48 -11.01 -9.93
CA LEU A 236 3.35 -10.10 -10.12
C LEU A 236 2.93 -10.01 -11.60
N PRO A 237 1.64 -9.78 -11.87
CA PRO A 237 1.21 -9.34 -13.19
C PRO A 237 1.89 -8.00 -13.55
N HIS A 238 1.93 -7.68 -14.83
CA HIS A 238 2.50 -6.43 -15.36
C HIS A 238 4.03 -6.26 -15.24
N LEU A 239 4.78 -7.31 -14.86
CA LEU A 239 6.26 -7.27 -14.85
C LEU A 239 6.88 -7.06 -16.24
N ASP A 240 6.11 -7.25 -17.31
CA ASP A 240 6.49 -6.90 -18.68
C ASP A 240 6.66 -5.37 -18.87
N ALA A 241 6.02 -4.55 -18.03
CA ALA A 241 6.19 -3.09 -18.03
C ALA A 241 7.56 -2.63 -17.50
N LEU A 242 8.30 -3.50 -16.79
CA LEU A 242 9.66 -3.18 -16.32
C LEU A 242 10.63 -2.99 -17.50
N PRO A 243 11.65 -2.12 -17.34
CA PRO A 243 12.76 -2.06 -18.29
C PRO A 243 13.43 -3.44 -18.42
N ARG A 244 14.08 -3.71 -19.56
CA ARG A 244 14.72 -5.01 -19.84
C ARG A 244 15.67 -5.46 -18.73
N SER A 245 16.46 -4.53 -18.18
CA SER A 245 17.35 -4.79 -17.04
C SER A 245 16.58 -5.22 -15.79
N GLY A 246 15.48 -4.54 -15.47
CA GLY A 246 14.58 -4.90 -14.36
C GLY A 246 13.96 -6.29 -14.54
N ARG A 247 13.54 -6.66 -15.76
CA ARG A 247 13.01 -8.00 -16.05
C ARG A 247 14.05 -9.10 -15.86
N ILE A 248 15.29 -8.86 -16.29
CA ILE A 248 16.41 -9.79 -16.07
C ILE A 248 16.68 -9.92 -14.57
N GLN A 249 16.72 -8.80 -13.85
CA GLN A 249 16.89 -8.80 -12.40
C GLN A 249 15.81 -9.64 -11.70
N MET A 250 14.52 -9.47 -12.06
CA MET A 250 13.43 -10.25 -11.47
C MET A 250 13.57 -11.75 -11.76
N LYS A 251 13.99 -12.14 -12.97
CA LYS A 251 14.29 -13.55 -13.31
C LYS A 251 15.44 -14.14 -12.49
N VAL A 252 16.48 -13.36 -12.22
CA VAL A 252 17.60 -13.79 -11.38
C VAL A 252 17.14 -13.96 -9.93
N VAL A 253 16.39 -12.98 -9.40
CA VAL A 253 15.85 -13.03 -8.04
C VAL A 253 14.88 -14.19 -7.87
N SER A 254 14.01 -14.48 -8.85
CA SER A 254 13.03 -15.56 -8.78
C SER A 254 13.67 -16.96 -8.74
N ALA A 255 14.88 -17.12 -9.30
CA ALA A 255 15.66 -18.35 -9.23
C ALA A 255 16.30 -18.61 -7.86
N ILE A 256 16.35 -17.60 -6.97
CA ILE A 256 16.99 -17.71 -5.65
C ILE A 256 15.90 -17.86 -4.58
N PRO A 257 15.72 -19.05 -3.96
CA PRO A 257 14.60 -19.32 -3.06
C PRO A 257 14.44 -18.34 -1.90
N LYS A 258 15.56 -17.87 -1.31
CA LYS A 258 15.52 -16.90 -0.20
C LYS A 258 15.12 -15.49 -0.63
N LEU A 259 15.39 -15.11 -1.89
CA LEU A 259 15.13 -13.76 -2.39
C LEU A 259 13.78 -13.64 -3.06
N ARG A 260 13.30 -14.69 -3.74
CA ARG A 260 11.97 -14.69 -4.38
C ARG A 260 10.82 -14.51 -3.38
N ASP A 261 11.01 -14.95 -2.14
CA ASP A 261 10.01 -14.86 -1.06
C ASP A 261 10.15 -13.59 -0.20
N VAL A 262 11.01 -12.63 -0.60
CA VAL A 262 11.26 -11.39 0.17
C VAL A 262 10.05 -10.48 0.24
N GLY A 263 9.31 -10.33 -0.86
CA GLY A 263 8.12 -9.48 -0.93
C GLY A 263 6.96 -10.26 -1.52
N LYS A 264 5.77 -10.08 -0.94
CA LYS A 264 4.53 -10.70 -1.41
C LYS A 264 3.38 -9.72 -1.32
N LEU A 265 2.38 -9.90 -2.15
CA LEU A 265 1.06 -9.30 -2.01
C LEU A 265 0.08 -10.41 -1.65
N LEU A 266 -0.71 -10.16 -0.63
CA LEU A 266 -1.72 -11.09 -0.11
C LEU A 266 -3.10 -10.48 -0.30
N ARG A 267 -4.02 -11.33 -0.75
CA ARG A 267 -5.46 -11.11 -0.74
C ARG A 267 -6.09 -12.18 0.13
N LEU A 268 -6.71 -11.79 1.22
CA LEU A 268 -7.48 -12.70 2.07
C LEU A 268 -8.96 -12.29 2.08
N ARG A 269 -9.84 -13.26 2.29
CA ARG A 269 -11.30 -13.06 2.40
C ARG A 269 -11.82 -13.66 3.69
N TRP A 270 -12.82 -13.02 4.29
CA TRP A 270 -13.52 -13.53 5.49
C TRP A 270 -15.05 -13.42 5.39
#